data_AF-A0A6B0RZQ1-F1
#
_entry.id   AF-A0A6B0RZQ1-F1
#
_cell.length_a   1.000
_cell.length_b   1.000
_cell.length_c   1.000
_cell.angle_alpha   90.00
_cell.angle_beta   90.00
_cell.angle_gamma   90.00
#
_symmetry.space_group_name_H-M   'P 1'
#
loop_
_entity.id
_entity.type
_entity.pdbx_description
1 polymer ?
#
loop_
_entity_poly.entity_id
_entity_poly.type
_entity_poly.pdbx_seq_one_letter_code
_entity_poly.pdbx_strand_id
1 'polypeptide(L)'
;MCKDLLLKDQVCYSSSGVFHTLGRNEIIKPCPERFQECTDPFDVIFTCAGRVYKMVVKDLCDREQKPWQPVHVINLDIKDTLKAASLGASITCELYQGLQQADDMQSSLAELLPAAKQKTGRSFLHTVYSTEDLR
;
A
#
# COMPACT_ATOMS: atom_id res chain seq x y z
N MET A 1 20.56 -10.50 2.15
CA MET A 1 19.35 -11.11 2.75
C MET A 1 19.25 -12.61 2.51
N CYS A 2 19.07 -13.11 1.28
CA CYS A 2 18.96 -14.56 1.03
C CYS A 2 20.14 -15.38 1.60
N LYS A 3 21.38 -14.95 1.31
CA LYS A 3 22.61 -15.59 1.84
C LYS A 3 22.65 -15.57 3.38
N ASP A 4 22.25 -14.46 3.99
CA ASP A 4 22.28 -14.30 5.46
C ASP A 4 21.26 -15.22 6.16
N LEU A 5 20.09 -15.43 5.56
CA LEU A 5 19.06 -16.33 6.09
C LEU A 5 19.46 -17.81 5.93
N LEU A 6 20.10 -18.17 4.81
CA LEU A 6 20.65 -19.51 4.59
C LEU A 6 21.69 -19.87 5.65
N LEU A 7 22.53 -18.92 6.03
CA LEU A 7 23.55 -19.11 7.07
C LEU A 7 22.96 -19.20 8.48
N LYS A 8 21.79 -18.61 8.74
CA LYS A 8 21.15 -18.61 10.06
C LYS A 8 20.38 -19.91 10.33
N ASP A 9 19.40 -20.23 9.48
CA ASP A 9 18.60 -21.46 9.62
C ASP A 9 17.85 -21.76 8.32
N GLN A 10 18.49 -22.53 7.44
CA GLN A 10 17.93 -22.89 6.15
C GLN A 10 16.60 -23.64 6.27
N VAL A 11 16.42 -24.51 7.26
CA VAL A 11 15.24 -25.40 7.37
C VAL A 11 14.02 -24.60 7.83
N CYS A 12 14.19 -23.74 8.84
CA CYS A 12 13.13 -22.86 9.31
C CYS A 12 12.66 -21.91 8.20
N TYR A 13 13.60 -21.26 7.50
CA TYR A 13 13.25 -20.27 6.48
C TYR A 13 12.67 -20.91 5.21
N SER A 14 13.09 -22.12 4.84
CA SER A 14 12.49 -22.85 3.72
C SER A 14 11.04 -23.23 3.98
N SER A 15 10.72 -23.70 5.19
CA SER A 15 9.34 -24.07 5.55
C SER A 15 8.39 -22.87 5.69
N SER A 16 8.92 -21.67 5.99
CA SER A 16 8.13 -20.43 6.05
C SER A 16 7.75 -19.83 4.69
N GLY A 17 8.38 -20.28 3.59
CA GLY A 17 8.19 -19.71 2.26
C GLY A 17 8.92 -18.37 2.02
N VAL A 18 9.81 -17.94 2.93
CA VAL A 18 10.53 -16.67 2.78
C VAL A 18 11.44 -16.64 1.56
N PHE A 19 12.10 -17.76 1.22
CA PHE A 19 12.96 -17.81 0.03
C PHE A 19 12.18 -17.64 -1.27
N HIS A 20 11.00 -18.24 -1.37
CA HIS A 20 10.10 -18.02 -2.50
C HIS A 20 9.68 -16.54 -2.59
N THR A 21 9.36 -15.92 -1.45
CA THR A 21 9.00 -14.51 -1.39
C THR A 21 10.16 -13.60 -1.81
N LEU A 22 11.38 -13.88 -1.36
CA LEU A 22 12.58 -13.12 -1.72
C LEU A 22 12.93 -13.28 -3.20
N GLY A 23 12.90 -14.50 -3.74
CA GLY A 23 13.14 -14.75 -5.16
C GLY A 23 12.11 -14.03 -6.05
N ARG A 24 10.84 -14.01 -5.66
CA ARG A 24 9.80 -13.21 -6.34
C ARG A 24 10.12 -11.71 -6.30
N ASN A 25 10.54 -11.19 -5.14
CA ASN A 25 10.82 -9.75 -4.98
C ASN A 25 12.04 -9.32 -5.82
N GLU A 26 13.08 -10.15 -5.92
CA GLU A 26 14.30 -9.89 -6.72
C GLU A 26 14.00 -9.74 -8.22
N ILE A 27 12.96 -10.42 -8.74
CA ILE A 27 12.51 -10.26 -10.14
C ILE A 27 11.81 -8.92 -10.35
N ILE A 28 11.13 -8.39 -9.33
CA ILE A 28 10.33 -7.16 -9.42
C ILE A 28 11.23 -5.93 -9.28
N LYS A 29 12.15 -5.91 -8.30
CA LYS A 29 13.04 -4.78 -8.03
C LYS A 29 14.30 -5.20 -7.26
N PRO A 30 15.42 -4.44 -7.36
CA PRO A 30 16.71 -4.85 -6.80
C PRO A 30 16.76 -4.82 -5.26
N CYS A 31 16.02 -3.91 -4.62
CA CYS A 31 16.03 -3.76 -3.17
C CYS A 31 14.69 -3.19 -2.65
N PRO A 32 14.37 -3.39 -1.35
CA PRO A 32 13.30 -2.65 -0.70
C PRO A 32 13.64 -1.16 -0.60
N GLU A 33 12.62 -0.31 -0.64
CA GLU A 33 12.73 1.15 -0.62
C GLU A 33 11.92 1.72 0.53
N ARG A 34 12.39 2.85 1.08
CA ARG A 34 11.69 3.58 2.13
C ARG A 34 10.87 4.70 1.52
N PHE A 35 9.59 4.75 1.86
CA PHE A 35 8.68 5.78 1.34
C PHE A 35 9.15 7.21 1.66
N GLN A 36 9.71 7.42 2.86
CA GLN A 36 10.22 8.71 3.33
C GLN A 36 11.40 9.24 2.51
N GLU A 37 12.11 8.35 1.80
CA GLU A 37 13.25 8.70 0.95
C GLU A 37 12.82 8.90 -0.52
N CYS A 38 11.56 8.59 -0.86
CA CYS A 38 11.00 8.71 -2.21
C CYS A 38 10.33 10.09 -2.40
N THR A 39 10.65 10.77 -3.49
CA THR A 39 10.07 12.08 -3.86
C THR A 39 9.14 12.01 -5.05
N ASP A 40 8.80 10.81 -5.52
CA ASP A 40 7.96 10.64 -6.70
C ASP A 40 6.51 11.07 -6.43
N PRO A 41 5.82 11.64 -7.43
CA PRO A 41 4.42 12.00 -7.31
C PRO A 41 3.53 10.75 -7.43
N PHE A 42 2.44 10.73 -6.65
CA PHE A 42 1.43 9.67 -6.68
C PHE A 42 0.03 10.27 -6.59
N ASP A 43 -0.91 9.76 -7.39
CA ASP A 43 -2.33 10.12 -7.28
C ASP A 43 -3.01 9.37 -6.13
N VAL A 44 -2.62 8.10 -5.95
CA VAL A 44 -3.20 7.18 -4.96
C VAL A 44 -2.10 6.37 -4.28
N ILE A 45 -2.14 6.29 -2.96
CA ILE A 45 -1.24 5.48 -2.12
C ILE A 45 -2.07 4.47 -1.34
N PHE A 46 -1.78 3.18 -1.54
CA PHE A 46 -2.37 2.10 -0.75
C PHE A 46 -1.44 1.70 0.40
N THR A 47 -2.00 1.62 1.62
CA THR A 47 -1.28 1.13 2.80
C THR A 47 -1.89 -0.17 3.32
N CYS A 48 -1.04 -1.07 3.81
CA CYS A 48 -1.44 -2.42 4.22
C CYS A 48 -1.70 -2.56 5.74
N ALA A 49 -1.48 -1.51 6.52
CA ALA A 49 -1.65 -1.53 7.97
C ALA A 49 -1.87 -0.12 8.53
N GLY A 50 -2.77 0.02 9.50
CA GLY A 50 -3.09 1.32 10.11
C GLY A 50 -1.90 2.06 10.73
N ARG A 51 -0.83 1.35 11.16
CA ARG A 51 0.41 2.00 11.60
C ARG A 51 1.20 2.62 10.44
N VAL A 52 1.26 1.91 9.30
CA VAL A 52 1.91 2.39 8.07
C VAL A 52 1.13 3.59 7.52
N TYR A 53 -0.21 3.51 7.51
CA TYR A 53 -1.10 4.61 7.15
C TYR A 53 -0.75 5.91 7.89
N LYS A 54 -0.69 5.85 9.23
CA LYS A 54 -0.35 7.02 10.06
C LYS A 54 1.05 7.55 9.76
N MET A 55 2.01 6.67 9.50
CA MET A 55 3.38 7.08 9.13
C MET A 55 3.42 7.78 7.77
N VAL A 56 2.68 7.28 6.78
CA VAL A 56 2.57 7.88 5.44
C VAL A 56 1.90 9.25 5.52
N VAL A 57 0.74 9.34 6.17
CA VAL A 57 0.02 10.61 6.33
C VAL A 57 0.90 11.65 7.04
N LYS A 58 1.58 11.27 8.12
CA LYS A 58 2.51 12.16 8.82
C LYS A 58 3.65 12.62 7.91
N ASP A 59 4.27 11.70 7.19
CA ASP A 59 5.38 12.02 6.28
C ASP A 59 4.94 12.97 5.15
N LEU A 60 3.73 12.78 4.60
CA LEU A 60 3.16 13.71 3.64
C LEU A 60 2.95 15.10 4.24
N CYS A 61 2.47 15.19 5.49
CA CYS A 61 2.32 16.46 6.19
C CYS A 61 3.64 17.18 6.49
N ASP A 62 4.71 16.42 6.78
CA ASP A 62 6.02 16.96 7.16
C ASP A 62 6.85 17.43 5.95
N ARG A 63 6.50 17.03 4.71
CA ARG A 63 7.21 17.42 3.49
C ARG A 63 6.98 18.90 3.15
N GLU A 64 8.06 19.63 2.84
CA GLU A 64 7.95 21.02 2.35
C GLU A 64 7.13 21.07 1.04
N GLN A 65 6.09 21.90 1.07
CA GLN A 65 5.04 21.91 0.05
C GLN A 65 5.56 22.39 -1.30
N LYS A 66 5.63 21.46 -2.26
CA LYS A 66 5.49 21.78 -3.68
C LYS A 66 4.02 21.64 -4.05
N PRO A 67 3.49 22.45 -5.00
CA PRO A 67 2.10 22.38 -5.43
C PRO A 67 1.88 21.06 -6.17
N TRP A 68 1.56 20.00 -5.43
CA TRP A 68 1.20 18.71 -5.97
C TRP A 68 -0.31 18.54 -5.92
N GLN A 69 -0.83 17.85 -6.92
CA GLN A 69 -2.22 17.42 -7.00
C GLN A 69 -2.61 16.63 -5.74
N PRO A 70 -3.91 16.62 -5.36
CA PRO A 70 -4.37 15.90 -4.18
C PRO A 70 -3.98 14.42 -4.25
N VAL A 71 -3.43 13.91 -3.15
CA VAL A 71 -3.02 12.51 -3.03
C VAL A 71 -4.03 11.76 -2.17
N HIS A 72 -4.64 10.71 -2.72
CA HIS A 72 -5.56 9.86 -1.96
C HIS A 72 -4.78 8.76 -1.24
N VAL A 73 -4.83 8.73 0.10
CA VAL A 73 -4.21 7.67 0.91
C VAL A 73 -5.30 6.73 1.40
N ILE A 74 -5.20 5.44 1.04
CA ILE A 74 -6.21 4.41 1.33
C ILE A 74 -5.56 3.28 2.12
N ASN A 75 -6.08 2.96 3.31
CA ASN A 75 -5.62 1.82 4.10
C ASN A 75 -6.56 0.64 3.97
N LEU A 76 -6.00 -0.53 3.66
CA LEU A 76 -6.62 -1.84 3.86
C LEU A 76 -5.77 -2.62 4.86
N ASP A 77 -6.33 -2.96 6.03
CA ASP A 77 -5.59 -3.74 7.03
C ASP A 77 -5.45 -5.20 6.57
N ILE A 78 -4.21 -5.55 6.21
CA ILE A 78 -3.80 -6.88 5.74
C ILE A 78 -2.96 -7.52 6.83
N LYS A 79 -3.33 -8.74 7.25
CA LYS A 79 -2.54 -9.52 8.20
C LYS A 79 -1.21 -9.92 7.54
N ASP A 80 -0.13 -9.94 8.32
CA ASP A 80 1.20 -10.33 7.85
C ASP A 80 1.33 -11.85 7.67
N THR A 81 0.64 -12.37 6.67
CA THR A 81 0.65 -13.78 6.26
C THR A 81 0.53 -13.84 4.74
N LEU A 82 1.14 -14.83 4.10
CA LEU A 82 1.11 -14.97 2.64
C LEU A 82 -0.32 -15.02 2.08
N LYS A 83 -1.21 -15.78 2.73
CA LYS A 83 -2.61 -15.91 2.30
C LYS A 83 -3.37 -14.57 2.37
N ALA A 84 -3.20 -13.82 3.45
CA ALA A 84 -3.85 -12.53 3.60
C ALA A 84 -3.25 -11.49 2.63
N ALA A 85 -1.93 -11.53 2.39
CA ALA A 85 -1.28 -10.67 1.41
C ALA A 85 -1.81 -10.88 0.00
N SER A 86 -1.97 -12.13 -0.44
CA SER A 86 -2.54 -12.44 -1.76
C SER A 86 -3.99 -11.95 -1.89
N LEU A 87 -4.83 -12.16 -0.86
CA LEU A 87 -6.20 -11.67 -0.87
C LEU A 87 -6.24 -10.13 -0.87
N GLY A 88 -5.42 -9.49 -0.04
CA GLY A 88 -5.30 -8.03 0.02
C GLY A 88 -4.87 -7.44 -1.32
N ALA A 89 -3.86 -8.05 -1.97
CA ALA A 89 -3.42 -7.65 -3.30
C ALA A 89 -4.54 -7.74 -4.35
N SER A 90 -5.36 -8.80 -4.30
CA SER A 90 -6.52 -8.92 -5.20
C SER A 90 -7.55 -7.81 -4.97
N ILE A 91 -7.87 -7.50 -3.71
CA ILE A 91 -8.82 -6.42 -3.36
C ILE A 91 -8.27 -5.06 -3.80
N THR A 92 -7.00 -4.77 -3.52
CA THR A 92 -6.34 -3.53 -3.96
C THR A 92 -6.32 -3.40 -5.48
N CYS A 93 -6.08 -4.50 -6.20
CA CYS A 93 -6.13 -4.53 -7.66
C CYS A 93 -7.54 -4.21 -8.19
N GLU A 94 -8.58 -4.82 -7.65
CA GLU A 94 -9.97 -4.53 -8.03
C GLU A 94 -10.34 -3.06 -7.79
N LEU A 95 -9.93 -2.50 -6.64
CA LEU A 95 -10.14 -1.08 -6.34
C LEU A 95 -9.42 -0.19 -7.35
N TYR A 96 -8.15 -0.46 -7.64
CA TYR A 96 -7.39 0.31 -8.60
C TYR A 96 -7.99 0.25 -10.00
N GLN A 97 -8.44 -0.92 -10.45
CA GLN A 97 -9.13 -1.08 -11.74
C GLN A 97 -10.44 -0.29 -11.80
N GLY A 98 -11.19 -0.22 -10.69
CA GLY A 98 -12.37 0.64 -10.58
C GLY A 98 -12.03 2.12 -10.69
N LEU A 99 -10.91 2.55 -10.11
CA LEU A 99 -10.42 3.93 -10.19
C LEU A 99 -9.91 4.30 -11.58
N GLN A 100 -9.32 3.37 -12.31
CA GLN A 100 -8.85 3.64 -13.68
C GLN A 100 -9.97 3.98 -14.66
N GLN A 101 -11.21 3.62 -14.36
CA GLN A 101 -12.38 3.91 -15.18
C GLN A 101 -13.13 5.17 -14.71
N ALA A 102 -12.64 5.83 -13.66
CA ALA A 102 -13.27 7.00 -13.08
C ALA A 102 -12.87 8.29 -13.78
N ASP A 103 -13.85 9.13 -14.10
CA ASP A 103 -13.60 10.52 -14.53
C ASP A 103 -13.23 11.41 -13.33
N ASP A 104 -13.81 11.15 -12.15
CA ASP A 104 -13.51 11.83 -10.89
C ASP A 104 -13.16 10.82 -9.79
N MET A 105 -11.89 10.82 -9.37
CA MET A 105 -11.39 9.88 -8.36
C MET A 105 -12.12 10.00 -7.02
N GLN A 106 -12.44 11.23 -6.59
CA GLN A 106 -13.05 11.46 -5.29
C GLN A 106 -14.46 10.88 -5.22
N SER A 107 -15.30 11.15 -6.22
CA SER A 107 -16.65 10.61 -6.31
C SER A 107 -16.64 9.09 -6.45
N SER A 108 -15.76 8.55 -7.30
CA SER A 108 -15.67 7.09 -7.46
C SER A 108 -15.18 6.39 -6.20
N LEU A 109 -14.24 6.96 -5.44
CA LEU A 109 -13.83 6.39 -4.15
C LEU A 109 -14.97 6.36 -3.13
N ALA A 110 -15.84 7.38 -3.12
CA ALA A 110 -17.00 7.44 -2.24
C ALA A 110 -17.99 6.29 -2.49
N GLU A 111 -18.06 5.75 -3.72
CA GLU A 111 -18.91 4.61 -4.08
C GLU A 111 -18.17 3.27 -3.97
N LEU A 112 -16.92 3.21 -4.44
CA LEU A 112 -16.13 1.99 -4.50
C LEU A 112 -15.75 1.47 -3.11
N LEU A 113 -15.39 2.34 -2.16
CA LEU A 113 -14.96 1.90 -0.83
C LEU A 113 -16.11 1.24 -0.03
N PRO A 114 -17.34 1.79 0.02
CA PRO A 114 -18.48 1.11 0.61
C PRO A 114 -18.83 -0.21 -0.10
N ALA A 115 -18.84 -0.24 -1.43
CA ALA A 115 -19.12 -1.46 -2.19
C ALA A 115 -18.08 -2.56 -1.92
N ALA A 116 -16.80 -2.21 -1.89
CA ALA A 116 -15.71 -3.12 -1.54
C ALA A 116 -15.82 -3.60 -0.10
N LYS A 117 -16.22 -2.73 0.85
CA LYS A 117 -16.46 -3.11 2.25
C LYS A 117 -17.61 -4.12 2.35
N GLN A 118 -18.70 -3.93 1.61
CA GLN A 118 -19.82 -4.86 1.58
C GLN A 118 -19.43 -6.21 0.97
N LYS A 119 -18.68 -6.20 -0.14
CA LYS A 119 -18.24 -7.41 -0.85
C LYS A 119 -17.21 -8.23 -0.05
N THR A 120 -16.26 -7.55 0.58
CA THR A 120 -15.09 -8.19 1.21
C THR A 120 -15.18 -8.33 2.72
N GLY A 121 -16.11 -7.60 3.36
CA GLY A 121 -16.21 -7.48 4.82
C GLY A 121 -15.06 -6.68 5.46
N ARG A 122 -14.22 -6.01 4.67
CA ARG A 122 -13.04 -5.27 5.15
C ARG A 122 -13.34 -3.78 5.27
N SER A 123 -12.86 -3.17 6.35
CA SER A 123 -12.89 -1.72 6.52
C SER A 123 -11.71 -1.06 5.82
N PHE A 124 -11.99 0.08 5.20
CA PHE A 124 -10.97 0.95 4.58
C PHE A 124 -10.87 2.24 5.36
N LEU A 125 -9.66 2.78 5.49
CA LEU A 125 -9.46 4.18 5.88
C LEU A 125 -9.12 4.97 4.62
N HIS A 126 -9.57 6.21 4.55
CA HIS A 126 -9.30 7.09 3.42
C HIS A 126 -9.07 8.51 3.93
N THR A 127 -8.04 9.16 3.42
CA THR A 127 -7.79 10.58 3.61
C THR A 127 -7.22 11.14 2.31
N VAL A 128 -7.60 12.37 2.00
CA VAL A 128 -7.02 13.12 0.91
C VAL A 128 -6.01 14.08 1.52
N TYR A 129 -4.80 14.09 0.97
CA TYR A 129 -3.80 15.09 1.31
C TYR A 129 -3.77 16.11 0.18
N SER A 130 -4.21 17.34 0.46
CA SER A 130 -4.17 18.45 -0.49
C SER A 130 -3.45 19.65 0.13
N THR A 131 -2.85 20.50 -0.70
CA THR A 131 -2.26 21.76 -0.25
C THR A 131 -3.30 22.80 0.19
N GLU A 132 -4.60 22.56 -0.05
CA GLU A 132 -5.68 23.47 0.31
C GLU A 132 -6.08 23.36 1.80
N ASP A 133 -5.82 22.21 2.44
CA ASP A 133 -6.19 21.93 3.83
C ASP A 133 -5.35 22.67 4.89
N LEU A 134 -4.39 23.51 4.45
CA LEU A 134 -3.49 24.30 5.30
C LEU A 134 -3.79 25.82 5.28
N ARG A 135 -4.97 26.22 4.80
CA ARG A 135 -5.46 27.61 4.87
C ARG A 135 -6.53 27.82 5.93
#